data_AF-A0A2G9RRH2-F1
#
_entry.id   AF-A0A2G9RRH2-F1
#
_cell.length_a   1.000
_cell.length_b   1.000
_cell.length_c   1.000
_cell.angle_alpha   90.00
_cell.angle_beta   90.00
_cell.angle_gamma   90.00
#
_symmetry.space_group_name_H-M   'P 1'
#
loop_
_entity.id
_entity.type
_entity.pdbx_description
1 polymer ?
#
loop_
_entity_poly.entity_id
_entity_poly.type
_entity_poly.pdbx_seq_one_letter_code
_entity_poly.pdbx_strand_id
1 'polypeptide(L)' 'MIEDQNAINEENMNAKFKEPEFLSAFIDKYREMRYLWEVKHPQYYLKHVRKSTLERLLTFVQTFIPEATMEILLQ' A
#
# COMPACT_ATOMS: atom_id res chain seq x y z
N MET A 1 28.84 -16.62 2.59
CA MET A 1 27.71 -16.71 1.65
C MET A 1 26.57 -15.96 2.30
N ILE A 2 26.51 -14.64 2.10
CA ILE A 2 25.32 -13.85 2.46
C ILE A 2 24.48 -13.94 1.18
N GLU A 3 23.71 -15.02 1.04
CA GLU A 3 22.61 -14.95 0.09
C GLU A 3 21.66 -13.87 0.62
N ASP A 4 21.35 -12.93 -0.28
CA ASP A 4 20.82 -11.60 0.02
C ASP A 4 19.54 -11.67 0.85
N GLN A 5 19.65 -11.47 2.17
CA GLN A 5 18.50 -11.39 3.07
C GLN A 5 17.47 -10.36 2.57
N ASN A 6 17.94 -9.31 1.88
CA ASN A 6 17.10 -8.33 1.21
C ASN A 6 16.27 -8.92 0.07
N ALA A 7 16.87 -9.75 -0.80
CA ALA A 7 16.17 -10.41 -1.89
C ALA A 7 15.11 -11.40 -1.36
N ILE A 8 15.43 -12.13 -0.29
CA ILE A 8 14.48 -13.05 0.38
C ILE A 8 13.31 -12.25 0.98
N ASN A 9 13.58 -11.11 1.60
CA ASN A 9 12.53 -10.26 2.16
C ASN A 9 11.64 -9.64 1.05
N GLU A 10 12.23 -9.22 -0.06
CA GLU A 10 11.51 -8.69 -1.22
C GLU A 10 10.63 -9.76 -1.88
N GLU A 11 11.15 -10.97 -2.07
CA GLU A 11 10.40 -12.11 -2.60
C GLU A 11 9.22 -12.49 -1.69
N ASN A 12 9.44 -12.53 -0.37
CA ASN A 12 8.39 -12.78 0.61
C ASN A 12 7.32 -11.69 0.63
N MET A 13 7.69 -10.41 0.51
CA MET A 13 6.73 -9.32 0.38
C MET A 13 5.92 -9.44 -0.90
N ASN A 14 6.58 -9.69 -2.04
CA ASN A 14 5.92 -9.87 -3.33
C ASN A 14 4.93 -11.05 -3.31
N ALA A 15 5.28 -12.15 -2.63
CA ALA A 15 4.36 -13.26 -2.41
C ALA A 15 3.12 -12.81 -1.62
N LYS A 16 3.30 -12.07 -0.51
CA LYS A 16 2.17 -11.54 0.28
C LYS A 16 1.28 -10.57 -0.49
N PHE A 17 1.83 -9.73 -1.37
CA PHE A 17 1.03 -8.84 -2.23
C PHE A 17 0.17 -9.59 -3.24
N LYS A 18 0.50 -10.85 -3.56
CA LYS A 18 -0.25 -11.71 -4.47
C LYS A 18 -1.29 -12.59 -3.78
N GLU A 19 -1.31 -12.62 -2.45
CA GLU A 19 -2.31 -13.38 -1.69
C GLU A 19 -3.72 -12.85 -1.99
N PRO A 20 -4.68 -13.71 -2.42
CA PRO A 20 -6.01 -13.27 -2.82
C PRO A 20 -6.78 -12.54 -1.71
N GLU A 21 -6.61 -12.98 -0.46
CA GLU A 21 -7.24 -12.35 0.70
C GLU A 21 -6.74 -10.92 0.89
N PHE A 22 -5.41 -10.72 0.83
CA PHE A 22 -4.82 -9.40 0.90
C PHE A 22 -5.29 -8.53 -0.28
N LEU A 23 -5.20 -9.04 -1.52
CA LEU A 23 -5.53 -8.27 -2.71
C LEU A 23 -6.99 -7.81 -2.71
N SER A 24 -7.92 -8.70 -2.32
CA SER A 24 -9.34 -8.34 -2.19
C SER A 24 -9.53 -7.24 -1.15
N ALA A 25 -8.99 -7.41 0.05
CA ALA A 25 -9.13 -6.44 1.13
C ALA A 25 -8.46 -5.10 0.80
N PHE A 26 -7.31 -5.13 0.11
CA PHE A 26 -6.61 -3.94 -0.37
C PHE A 26 -7.45 -3.17 -1.39
N ILE A 27 -8.02 -3.85 -2.40
CA ILE A 27 -8.86 -3.22 -3.42
C ILE A 27 -10.10 -2.58 -2.78
N ASP A 28 -10.75 -3.28 -1.85
CA ASP A 28 -11.89 -2.73 -1.11
C ASP A 28 -11.48 -1.46 -0.35
N LYS A 29 -10.36 -1.52 0.37
CA LYS A 29 -9.87 -0.37 1.13
C LYS A 29 -9.49 0.81 0.24
N TYR A 30 -8.81 0.56 -0.87
CA TYR A 30 -8.40 1.58 -1.83
C TYR A 30 -9.60 2.26 -2.51
N ARG A 31 -10.66 1.51 -2.80
CA ARG A 31 -11.92 2.06 -3.36
C ARG A 31 -12.60 3.07 -2.42
N GLU A 32 -12.48 2.93 -1.11
CA GLU A 32 -13.01 3.92 -0.16
C GLU A 32 -12.23 5.25 -0.22
N MET A 33 -10.95 5.21 -0.63
CA MET A 33 -10.02 6.33 -0.60
C MET A 33 -10.08 7.17 -1.87
N ARG A 34 -11.27 7.70 -2.18
CA ARG A 34 -11.57 8.44 -3.42
C ARG A 34 -10.62 9.62 -3.68
N TYR A 35 -10.03 10.21 -2.64
CA TYR A 35 -9.06 11.29 -2.77
C TYR A 35 -7.76 10.89 -3.50
N LEU A 36 -7.51 9.59 -3.67
CA LEU A 36 -6.35 9.06 -4.37
C LEU A 36 -6.55 8.88 -5.88
N TRP A 37 -7.79 8.66 -6.34
CA TRP A 37 -8.09 8.24 -7.72
C TRP A 37 -9.29 8.97 -8.37
N GLU A 38 -10.19 9.57 -7.61
CA GLU A 38 -11.34 10.32 -8.13
C GLU A 38 -10.94 11.78 -8.42
N VAL A 39 -10.50 12.05 -9.66
CA VAL A 39 -10.02 13.39 -10.08
C VAL A 39 -11.04 14.50 -9.85
N LYS A 40 -12.33 14.20 -9.99
CA LYS A 40 -13.43 15.16 -9.77
C LYS A 40 -13.70 15.43 -8.29
N HIS A 41 -13.09 14.70 -7.37
CA HIS A 41 -13.28 14.91 -5.95
C HIS A 41 -12.66 16.25 -5.52
N PRO A 42 -13.38 17.11 -4.78
CA PRO A 42 -12.87 18.45 -4.39
C PRO A 42 -11.53 18.43 -3.64
N GLN A 43 -11.23 17.31 -2.98
CA GLN A 43 -10.01 17.13 -2.18
C GLN A 43 -8.87 16.45 -2.94
N TYR A 44 -9.05 16.03 -4.20
CA TYR A 44 -8.08 15.24 -4.96
C TYR A 44 -6.70 15.91 -5.05
N TYR A 45 -6.66 17.23 -5.28
CA TYR A 45 -5.41 17.98 -5.45
C TYR A 45 -4.82 18.49 -4.12
N LEU A 46 -5.48 18.25 -2.98
CA LEU A 46 -4.99 18.70 -1.69
C LEU A 46 -3.87 17.78 -1.20
N LYS A 47 -2.62 18.24 -1.31
CA LYS A 47 -1.42 17.46 -0.95
C LYS A 47 -1.49 16.85 0.45
N HIS A 48 -1.96 17.60 1.45
CA HIS A 48 -2.08 17.12 2.83
C HIS A 48 -3.17 16.04 2.99
N VAL A 49 -4.26 16.12 2.22
CA VAL A 49 -5.31 15.10 2.19
C VAL A 49 -4.78 13.82 1.53
N ARG A 50 -4.11 13.97 0.38
CA ARG A 50 -3.52 12.83 -0.32
C ARG A 50 -2.48 12.11 0.55
N LYS A 51 -1.59 12.87 1.21
CA LYS A 51 -0.59 12.32 2.14
C LYS A 51 -1.23 11.55 3.30
N SER A 52 -2.17 12.17 4.02
CA SER A 52 -2.82 11.50 5.16
C SER A 52 -3.65 10.29 4.74
N THR A 53 -4.20 10.28 3.53
CA THR A 53 -4.92 9.13 2.98
C THR A 53 -3.96 7.99 2.64
N LEU A 54 -2.80 8.28 2.06
CA LEU A 54 -1.75 7.29 1.81
C LEU A 54 -1.18 6.71 3.11
N GLU A 55 -0.96 7.53 4.15
CA GLU A 55 -0.52 7.05 5.47
C GLU A 55 -1.51 6.06 6.07
N ARG A 56 -2.82 6.32 5.95
CA ARG A 56 -3.88 5.38 6.39
C ARG A 56 -3.87 4.09 5.58
N LEU A 57 -3.64 4.17 4.26
CA LEU A 57 -3.51 2.98 3.42
C LEU A 57 -2.29 2.15 3.84
N LEU A 58 -1.18 2.80 4.17
CA LEU A 58 0.02 2.12 4.68
C LEU A 58 -0.24 1.42 6.01
N THR A 59 -0.88 2.08 6.96
CA THR A 59 -1.24 1.43 8.23
C THR A 59 -2.09 0.17 7.99
N PHE A 60 -3.01 0.20 7.02
CA PHE A 60 -3.78 -0.98 6.65
C PHE A 60 -2.89 -2.08 6.06
N VAL A 61 -2.02 -1.79 5.09
CA VAL A 61 -1.12 -2.79 4.50
C VAL A 61 -0.18 -3.40 5.53
N GLN A 62 0.29 -2.61 6.49
CA GLN A 62 1.14 -3.06 7.59
C GLN A 62 0.46 -4.09 8.51
N THR A 63 -0.88 -4.21 8.49
CA THR A 63 -1.58 -5.29 9.22
C THR A 63 -1.37 -6.67 8.59
N PHE A 64 -1.00 -6.74 7.30
CA PHE A 64 -0.69 -7.99 6.57
C PHE A 64 0.82 -8.16 6.34
N ILE A 65 1.50 -7.03 6.07
CA ILE A 65 2.90 -6.95 5.68
C ILE A 65 3.59 -5.90 6.58
N PRO A 66 4.01 -6.26 7.80
CA PRO A 66 4.55 -5.30 8.78
C PRO A 66 5.71 -4.45 8.27
N GLU A 67 6.51 -5.00 7.35
CA GLU A 67 7.68 -4.36 6.77
C GLU A 67 7.33 -3.39 5.63
N ALA A 68 6.05 -3.26 5.25
CA ALA A 68 5.61 -2.36 4.19
C ALA A 68 6.00 -0.91 4.50
N THR A 69 6.51 -0.22 3.47
CA THR A 69 6.88 1.19 3.52
C THR A 69 6.09 2.00 2.50
N MET A 70 6.13 3.33 2.63
CA MET A 70 5.57 4.22 1.63
C MET A 70 6.21 4.06 0.25
N GLU A 71 7.49 3.69 0.18
CA GLU A 71 8.19 3.45 -1.08
C GLU A 71 7.60 2.25 -1.81
N ILE A 72 7.33 1.16 -1.08
CA ILE A 72 6.72 -0.06 -1.62
C ILE A 72 5.30 0.19 -2.13
N LEU A 73 4.52 1.02 -1.44
CA LEU A 73 3.15 1.35 -1.88
C LEU A 73 3.06 2.24 -3.12
N LEU A 74 4.14 2.92 -3.47
CA LEU A 74 4.18 3.90 -4.55
C LEU A 74 4.95 3.41 -5.78
N GLN A 75 5.51 2.19 -5.72
CA GLN A 75 6.08 1.49 -6.89
C GLN A 75 4.97 0.97 -7.81
#